data_AF-A0A7S3MDR2-F1
#
_entry.id   AF-A0A7S3MDR2-F1
#
_cell.length_a   1.000
_cell.length_b   1.000
_cell.length_c   1.000
_cell.angle_alpha   90.00
_cell.angle_beta   90.00
_cell.angle_gamma   90.00
#
_symmetry.space_group_name_H-M   'P 1'
#
loop_
_entity.id
_entity.type
_entity.pdbx_description
1 polymer ?
#
loop_
_entity_poly.entity_id
_entity_poly.type
_entity_poly.pdbx_seq_one_letter_code
_entity_poly.pdbx_strand_id
1 'polypeptide(L)'
;APEAWRSLVDDIRRVPADAVVFNFECCSGCGDHAFPGDPEHTHGRRRCCQRHRGPSTEHVPGVASPTMAFIGFAMHGGYTVMCSDFSLKSLIYEWSEEHLGPNPFVKLGQCNQQFCLEFDLADLQNDEVPQQLQVLGELCADQGKAVVAAQRGTIVDTVDPNRQRTELYDVKVLTVVTDHASVDSGRWTDDMKCRVGCGGKQKIGTA
;
A
#
# COMPACT_ATOMS: atom_id res chain seq x y z
N ALA A 1 -8.02 26.38 -6.23
CA ALA A 1 -8.28 25.11 -6.94
C ALA A 1 -9.13 25.39 -8.17
N PRO A 2 -8.84 24.77 -9.32
CA PRO A 2 -9.69 24.83 -10.51
C PRO A 2 -11.15 24.48 -10.17
N GLU A 3 -12.13 25.10 -10.83
CA GLU A 3 -13.57 24.90 -10.59
C GLU A 3 -13.99 23.42 -10.63
N ALA A 4 -13.39 22.66 -11.55
CA ALA A 4 -13.59 21.22 -11.68
C ALA A 4 -13.26 20.43 -10.39
N TRP A 5 -12.21 20.82 -9.66
CA TRP A 5 -11.85 20.15 -8.40
C TRP A 5 -12.86 20.43 -7.29
N ARG A 6 -13.41 21.65 -7.24
CA ARG A 6 -14.46 21.97 -6.26
C ARG A 6 -15.72 21.18 -6.56
N SER A 7 -16.15 21.15 -7.84
CA SER A 7 -17.31 20.34 -8.25
C SER A 7 -17.12 18.87 -7.91
N LEU A 8 -15.93 18.30 -8.20
CA LEU A 8 -15.64 16.90 -7.88
C LEU A 8 -15.71 16.63 -6.37
N VAL A 9 -15.13 17.51 -5.54
CA VAL A 9 -15.22 17.36 -4.08
C VAL A 9 -16.66 17.48 -3.59
N ASP A 10 -17.44 18.39 -4.16
CA ASP A 10 -18.86 18.54 -3.82
C ASP A 10 -19.67 17.31 -4.23
N ASP A 11 -19.37 16.71 -5.39
CA ASP A 11 -20.01 15.49 -5.86
C ASP A 11 -19.64 14.27 -5.00
N ILE A 12 -18.37 14.14 -4.61
CA ILE A 12 -17.91 13.08 -3.69
C ILE A 12 -18.60 13.20 -2.33
N ARG A 13 -18.79 14.43 -1.82
CA ARG A 13 -19.50 14.69 -0.55
C ARG A 13 -20.99 14.36 -0.59
N ARG A 14 -21.58 14.16 -1.77
CA ARG A 14 -23.00 13.79 -1.93
C ARG A 14 -23.25 12.29 -1.80
N VAL A 15 -22.21 11.47 -1.83
CA VAL A 15 -22.31 10.02 -1.63
C VAL A 15 -21.80 9.64 -0.23
N PRO A 16 -22.27 8.51 0.34
CA PRO A 16 -21.70 7.96 1.56
C PRO A 16 -20.19 7.75 1.44
N ALA A 17 -19.44 8.02 2.51
CA ALA A 17 -17.98 7.99 2.46
C ALA A 17 -17.42 6.58 2.22
N ASP A 18 -18.09 5.57 2.78
CA ASP A 18 -17.81 4.14 2.58
C ASP A 18 -18.07 3.65 1.15
N ALA A 19 -18.78 4.43 0.32
CA ALA A 19 -18.97 4.16 -1.10
C ALA A 19 -17.85 4.72 -2.00
N VAL A 20 -16.84 5.39 -1.44
CA VAL A 20 -15.78 6.05 -2.21
C VAL A 20 -14.42 5.46 -1.87
N VAL A 21 -13.74 4.98 -2.92
CA VAL A 21 -12.35 4.52 -2.86
C VAL A 21 -11.47 5.46 -3.67
N PHE A 22 -10.49 6.08 -3.02
CA PHE A 22 -9.38 6.75 -3.69
C PHE A 22 -8.26 5.75 -3.94
N ASN A 23 -8.24 5.25 -5.17
CA ASN A 23 -7.28 4.26 -5.59
C ASN A 23 -6.04 4.92 -6.23
N PHE A 24 -4.92 4.87 -5.53
CA PHE A 24 -3.63 5.32 -6.05
C PHE A 24 -3.00 4.19 -6.85
N GLU A 25 -3.42 4.01 -8.09
CA GLU A 25 -2.82 3.10 -9.07
C GLU A 25 -2.02 3.93 -10.08
N CYS A 26 -0.70 4.02 -9.91
CA CYS A 26 0.15 4.60 -10.96
C CYS A 26 1.62 4.23 -10.75
N CYS A 27 2.34 4.09 -11.87
CA CYS A 27 3.79 3.99 -11.92
C CYS A 27 4.43 5.35 -11.57
N SER A 28 4.12 5.94 -10.40
CA SER A 28 4.55 7.25 -9.90
C SER A 28 6.07 7.42 -9.89
N GLY A 29 6.70 7.39 -11.07
CA GLY A 29 8.04 6.88 -11.33
C GLY A 29 8.24 5.44 -10.83
N CYS A 30 8.68 4.51 -11.66
CA CYS A 30 9.07 3.18 -11.19
C CYS A 30 10.28 3.29 -10.25
N GLY A 31 10.09 3.35 -8.93
CA GLY A 31 11.20 3.50 -7.97
C GLY A 31 10.77 3.76 -6.53
N ASP A 32 11.78 3.93 -5.66
CA ASP A 32 11.65 4.23 -4.23
C ASP A 32 11.69 5.77 -4.03
N HIS A 33 10.68 6.49 -4.53
CA HIS A 33 10.61 7.96 -4.47
C HIS A 33 9.18 8.47 -4.25
N ALA A 34 9.06 9.76 -3.93
CA ALA A 34 7.83 10.49 -3.67
C ALA A 34 6.76 10.40 -4.78
N PHE A 35 5.50 10.64 -4.41
CA PHE A 35 4.44 10.85 -5.39
C PHE A 35 4.81 12.02 -6.34
N PRO A 36 4.34 12.03 -7.60
CA PRO A 36 4.66 13.09 -8.53
C PRO A 36 4.09 14.42 -8.04
N GLY A 37 4.97 15.36 -7.69
CA GLY A 37 4.63 16.74 -7.31
C GLY A 37 4.60 17.71 -8.51
N ASP A 38 3.97 18.87 -8.31
CA ASP A 38 3.60 19.91 -9.28
C ASP A 38 4.59 20.20 -10.45
N PRO A 39 4.10 20.60 -11.64
CA PRO A 39 4.85 20.64 -12.88
C PRO A 39 5.75 21.88 -13.07
N GLU A 40 5.92 22.78 -12.09
CA GLU A 40 6.86 23.91 -12.25
C GLU A 40 8.32 23.46 -12.46
N HIS A 41 8.61 22.17 -12.28
CA HIS A 41 9.90 21.53 -12.64
C HIS A 41 9.81 20.52 -13.79
N THR A 42 8.67 20.39 -14.48
CA THR A 42 8.45 19.43 -15.59
C THR A 42 8.36 20.08 -16.97
N HIS A 43 9.08 21.19 -17.19
CA HIS A 43 9.42 21.58 -18.56
C HIS A 43 10.55 20.69 -19.11
N GLY A 44 10.18 19.45 -19.45
CA GLY A 44 11.08 18.49 -20.07
C GLY A 44 10.33 17.27 -20.57
N ARG A 45 9.85 17.33 -21.81
CA ARG A 45 9.22 16.22 -22.54
C ARG A 45 10.01 14.89 -22.39
N ARG A 46 9.27 13.83 -22.05
CA ARG A 46 9.48 12.41 -22.41
C ARG A 46 10.70 11.70 -21.82
N ARG A 47 10.46 10.79 -20.86
CA ARG A 47 10.64 9.32 -20.98
C ARG A 47 10.41 8.67 -19.61
N CYS A 48 9.38 7.84 -19.52
CA CYS A 48 8.98 7.06 -18.34
C CYS A 48 10.04 6.06 -17.81
N CYS A 49 11.28 6.11 -18.30
CA CYS A 49 12.31 5.08 -18.05
C CYS A 49 13.76 5.59 -18.01
N GLN A 50 14.04 6.90 -17.93
CA GLN A 50 15.44 7.37 -17.84
C GLN A 50 15.81 7.73 -16.41
N ARG A 51 16.86 7.03 -15.92
CA ARG A 51 17.66 7.30 -14.72
C ARG A 51 17.77 8.80 -14.43
N HIS A 52 16.87 9.36 -13.63
CA HIS A 52 17.07 10.68 -13.06
C HIS A 52 18.00 10.54 -11.86
N ARG A 53 19.31 10.69 -12.10
CA ARG A 53 20.22 11.35 -11.16
C ARG A 53 20.08 12.87 -11.34
N GLY A 54 18.87 13.39 -11.08
CA GLY A 54 18.65 14.82 -10.87
C GLY A 54 18.77 15.12 -9.38
N PRO A 55 19.01 16.38 -8.97
CA PRO A 55 19.01 16.74 -7.56
C PRO A 55 17.64 16.37 -6.99
N SER A 56 17.61 15.46 -6.02
CA SER A 56 16.45 15.18 -5.20
C SER A 56 15.91 16.52 -4.73
N THR A 57 14.66 16.85 -5.08
CA THR A 57 13.92 17.87 -4.34
C THR A 57 13.94 17.39 -2.90
N GLU A 58 14.78 18.01 -2.09
CA GLU A 58 14.91 17.67 -0.67
C GLU A 58 13.52 17.82 -0.07
N HIS A 59 13.00 16.71 0.47
CA HIS A 59 11.79 16.75 1.27
C HIS A 59 12.07 17.71 2.43
N VAL A 60 11.42 18.88 2.42
CA VAL A 60 11.52 19.83 3.53
C VAL A 60 10.83 19.17 4.71
N PRO A 61 11.57 18.83 5.79
CA PRO A 61 10.98 18.14 6.93
C PRO A 61 9.84 18.98 7.52
N GLY A 62 8.65 18.40 7.64
CA GLY A 62 7.50 19.03 8.31
C GLY A 62 6.45 19.68 7.41
N VAL A 63 6.56 19.60 6.07
CA VAL A 63 5.47 20.00 5.16
C VAL A 63 5.00 18.79 4.35
N ALA A 64 3.76 18.35 4.60
CA ALA A 64 3.16 17.25 3.86
C ALA A 64 3.05 17.60 2.36
N SER A 65 3.39 16.65 1.49
CA SER A 65 3.18 16.83 0.05
C SER A 65 1.68 16.98 -0.25
N PRO A 66 1.29 17.59 -1.39
CA PRO A 66 -0.13 17.71 -1.74
C PRO A 66 -0.86 16.36 -1.75
N THR A 67 -0.17 15.29 -2.16
CA THR A 67 -0.71 13.93 -2.12
C THR A 67 -0.94 13.46 -0.70
N MET A 68 0.03 13.65 0.21
CA MET A 68 -0.12 13.26 1.60
C MET A 68 -1.21 14.07 2.32
N ALA A 69 -1.30 15.37 2.04
CA ALA A 69 -2.39 16.20 2.55
C ALA A 69 -3.76 15.71 2.04
N PHE A 70 -3.84 15.27 0.78
CA PHE A 70 -5.05 14.68 0.21
C PHE A 70 -5.39 13.32 0.84
N ILE A 71 -4.41 12.43 1.03
CA ILE A 71 -4.62 11.14 1.71
C ILE A 71 -5.13 11.38 3.14
N GLY A 72 -4.51 12.31 3.87
CA GLY A 72 -4.98 12.75 5.18
C GLY A 72 -6.42 13.24 5.13
N PHE A 73 -6.75 14.16 4.23
CA PHE A 73 -8.12 14.63 4.01
C PHE A 73 -9.10 13.47 3.73
N ALA A 74 -8.70 12.51 2.89
CA ALA A 74 -9.56 11.40 2.50
C ALA A 74 -9.88 10.49 3.70
N MET A 75 -8.87 10.12 4.48
CA MET A 75 -9.05 9.28 5.66
C MET A 75 -9.89 9.98 6.74
N HIS A 76 -9.65 11.26 7.01
CA HIS A 76 -10.47 12.05 7.96
C HIS A 76 -11.92 12.21 7.49
N GLY A 77 -12.16 12.14 6.17
CA GLY A 77 -13.50 12.15 5.59
C GLY A 77 -14.25 10.82 5.68
N GLY A 78 -13.60 9.76 6.19
CA GLY A 78 -14.18 8.40 6.24
C GLY A 78 -14.14 7.65 4.91
N TYR A 79 -13.37 8.14 3.93
CA TYR A 79 -13.21 7.47 2.64
C TYR A 79 -12.13 6.39 2.71
N THR A 80 -12.20 5.39 1.83
CA THR A 80 -11.14 4.39 1.68
C THR A 80 -10.02 4.92 0.79
N VAL A 81 -8.77 4.77 1.24
CA VAL A 81 -7.58 5.04 0.42
C VAL A 81 -6.88 3.71 0.16
N MET A 82 -6.57 3.43 -1.10
CA MET A 82 -5.85 2.22 -1.50
C MET A 82 -4.54 2.58 -2.19
N CYS A 83 -3.44 2.05 -1.67
CA CYS A 83 -2.10 2.16 -2.23
C CYS A 83 -1.55 0.75 -2.47
N SER A 84 -1.12 0.45 -3.70
CA SER A 84 -0.68 -0.88 -4.15
C SER A 84 0.67 -0.79 -4.87
N ASP A 85 1.52 -1.80 -4.65
CA ASP A 85 2.89 -1.95 -5.19
C ASP A 85 3.69 -0.62 -5.29
N PHE A 86 3.65 0.07 -6.43
CA PHE A 86 4.40 1.30 -6.64
C PHE A 86 3.91 2.48 -5.80
N SER A 87 2.60 2.67 -5.63
CA SER A 87 2.09 3.76 -4.79
C SER A 87 2.31 3.48 -3.31
N LEU A 88 2.41 2.20 -2.90
CA LEU A 88 2.81 1.85 -1.54
C LEU A 88 4.27 2.27 -1.28
N LYS A 89 5.18 2.10 -2.25
CA LYS A 89 6.57 2.62 -2.13
C LYS A 89 6.60 4.13 -1.92
N SER A 90 5.84 4.87 -2.74
CA SER A 90 5.73 6.34 -2.60
C SER A 90 5.09 6.75 -1.28
N LEU A 91 4.05 6.03 -0.83
CA LEU A 91 3.40 6.25 0.47
C LEU A 91 4.38 6.07 1.63
N ILE A 92 5.15 4.98 1.63
CA ILE A 92 6.16 4.71 2.65
C ILE A 92 7.27 5.76 2.62
N TYR A 93 7.68 6.21 1.42
CA TYR A 93 8.71 7.23 1.26
C TYR A 93 8.29 8.60 1.82
N GLU A 94 7.04 9.02 1.58
CA GLU A 94 6.49 10.30 2.07
C GLU A 94 5.64 10.15 3.33
N TRP A 95 5.83 9.07 4.07
CA TRP A 95 4.97 8.72 5.20
C TRP A 95 4.86 9.89 6.18
N SER A 96 3.62 10.33 6.45
CA SER A 96 3.33 11.45 7.34
C SER A 96 2.78 10.92 8.65
N GLU A 97 3.56 11.01 9.73
CA GLU A 97 3.08 10.59 11.06
C GLU A 97 1.95 11.48 11.59
N GLU A 98 1.88 12.73 11.13
CA GLU A 98 0.79 13.64 11.45
C GLU A 98 -0.56 13.13 10.92
N HIS A 99 -0.59 12.61 9.69
CA HIS A 99 -1.84 12.15 9.06
C HIS A 99 -2.09 10.66 9.23
N LEU A 100 -1.05 9.84 9.28
CA LEU A 100 -1.14 8.38 9.25
C LEU A 100 -0.67 7.72 10.55
N GLY A 101 -0.12 8.46 11.51
CA GLY A 101 0.53 7.87 12.68
C GLY A 101 1.88 7.21 12.37
N PRO A 102 2.48 6.49 13.32
CA PRO A 102 3.78 5.84 13.11
C PRO A 102 3.74 4.89 11.90
N ASN A 103 4.85 4.74 11.17
CA ASN A 103 4.89 3.81 10.03
C ASN A 103 5.01 2.36 10.52
N PRO A 104 4.04 1.46 10.21
CA PRO A 104 4.13 0.07 10.64
C PRO A 104 4.98 -0.82 9.72
N PHE A 105 5.35 -0.36 8.52
CA PHE A 105 5.96 -1.20 7.49
C PHE A 105 7.48 -1.33 7.61
N VAL A 106 7.99 -2.54 7.38
CA VAL A 106 9.43 -2.85 7.34
C VAL A 106 9.75 -3.60 6.06
N LYS A 107 10.64 -3.01 5.24
CA LYS A 107 11.10 -3.60 3.97
C LYS A 107 12.02 -4.77 4.21
N LEU A 108 11.58 -5.95 3.78
CA LEU A 108 12.36 -7.20 3.83
C LEU A 108 13.17 -7.38 2.55
N GLY A 109 12.64 -6.96 1.41
CA GLY A 109 13.34 -7.07 0.14
C GLY A 109 12.45 -6.86 -1.07
N GLN A 110 12.73 -7.64 -2.12
CA GLN A 110 11.98 -7.60 -3.38
C GLN A 110 11.78 -9.04 -3.90
N CYS A 111 10.62 -9.30 -4.48
CA CYS A 111 10.32 -10.51 -5.22
C CYS A 111 10.34 -10.19 -6.72
N ASN A 112 11.04 -11.02 -7.50
CA ASN A 112 11.08 -10.92 -8.97
C ASN A 112 10.57 -12.20 -9.64
N GLN A 113 9.96 -13.09 -8.85
CA GLN A 113 9.57 -14.43 -9.25
C GLN A 113 8.11 -14.67 -8.85
N GLN A 114 7.66 -15.91 -8.98
CA GLN A 114 6.36 -16.31 -8.51
C GLN A 114 6.33 -16.40 -6.98
N PHE A 115 5.20 -16.05 -6.39
CA PHE A 115 4.93 -16.26 -4.99
C PHE A 115 3.50 -16.74 -4.73
N CYS A 116 3.28 -17.40 -3.60
CA CYS A 116 1.94 -17.79 -3.15
C CYS A 116 1.40 -16.79 -2.13
N LEU A 117 0.21 -16.24 -2.42
CA LEU A 117 -0.60 -15.48 -1.47
C LEU A 117 -1.60 -16.43 -0.81
N GLU A 118 -1.58 -16.50 0.52
CA GLU A 118 -2.59 -17.18 1.32
C GLU A 118 -3.40 -16.18 2.13
N PHE A 119 -4.65 -16.55 2.41
CA PHE A 119 -5.61 -15.71 3.12
C PHE A 119 -6.66 -16.57 3.81
N ASP A 120 -7.37 -15.97 4.77
CA ASP A 120 -8.59 -16.53 5.31
C ASP A 120 -9.80 -16.02 4.52
N LEU A 121 -10.62 -16.93 4.01
CA LEU A 121 -11.74 -16.56 3.14
C LEU A 121 -12.80 -15.74 3.89
N ALA A 122 -13.02 -16.02 5.18
CA ALA A 122 -14.00 -15.28 5.97
C ALA A 122 -13.51 -13.85 6.24
N ASP A 123 -12.20 -13.66 6.43
CA ASP A 123 -11.62 -12.31 6.50
C ASP A 123 -11.80 -11.54 5.20
N LEU A 124 -11.58 -12.16 4.04
CA LEU A 124 -11.73 -11.49 2.75
C LEU A 124 -13.19 -11.21 2.36
N GLN A 125 -14.15 -12.00 2.84
CA GLN A 125 -15.60 -11.81 2.59
C GLN A 125 -16.24 -10.73 3.46
N ASN A 126 -15.49 -10.08 4.34
CA ASN A 126 -16.01 -9.00 5.15
C ASN A 126 -16.32 -7.76 4.28
N ASP A 127 -17.48 -7.13 4.50
CA ASP A 127 -17.95 -5.97 3.74
C ASP A 127 -17.02 -4.74 3.85
N GLU A 128 -16.19 -4.65 4.89
CA GLU A 128 -15.18 -3.60 5.08
C GLU A 128 -13.92 -3.82 4.24
N VAL A 129 -13.74 -5.01 3.66
CA VAL A 129 -12.58 -5.33 2.81
C VAL A 129 -12.82 -4.82 1.38
N PRO A 130 -11.84 -4.19 0.73
CA PRO A 130 -11.98 -3.73 -0.65
C PRO A 130 -12.41 -4.85 -1.61
N GLN A 131 -13.35 -4.54 -2.52
CA GLN A 131 -13.92 -5.51 -3.47
C GLN A 131 -12.86 -6.28 -4.27
N GLN A 132 -11.71 -5.65 -4.60
CA GLN A 132 -10.62 -6.33 -5.29
C GLN A 132 -10.09 -7.56 -4.51
N LEU A 133 -10.03 -7.48 -3.18
CA LEU A 133 -9.62 -8.61 -2.33
C LEU A 133 -10.77 -9.61 -2.10
N GLN A 134 -12.02 -9.15 -2.03
CA GLN A 134 -13.19 -10.04 -2.01
C GLN A 134 -13.21 -10.95 -3.25
N VAL A 135 -13.02 -10.36 -4.44
CA VAL A 135 -12.94 -11.08 -5.71
C VAL A 135 -11.79 -12.08 -5.74
N LEU A 136 -10.63 -11.75 -5.14
CA LEU A 136 -9.54 -12.71 -4.97
C LEU A 136 -9.99 -13.93 -4.16
N GLY A 137 -10.72 -13.70 -3.06
CA GLY A 137 -11.31 -14.75 -2.24
C GLY A 137 -12.28 -15.64 -3.01
N GLU A 138 -13.16 -15.05 -3.82
CA GLU A 138 -14.12 -15.77 -4.66
C GLU A 138 -13.45 -16.63 -5.73
N LEU A 139 -12.48 -16.07 -6.46
CA LEU A 139 -11.78 -16.76 -7.54
C LEU A 139 -10.91 -17.94 -7.04
N CYS A 140 -10.53 -17.91 -5.77
CA CYS A 140 -9.63 -18.88 -5.15
C CYS A 140 -10.28 -19.61 -3.96
N ALA A 141 -11.61 -19.61 -3.88
CA ALA A 141 -12.37 -20.16 -2.74
C ALA A 141 -12.02 -21.64 -2.44
N ASP A 142 -11.82 -22.44 -3.49
CA ASP A 142 -11.49 -23.87 -3.35
C ASP A 142 -10.07 -24.13 -2.82
N GLN A 143 -9.15 -23.19 -3.04
CA GLN A 143 -7.72 -23.37 -2.76
C GLN A 143 -7.26 -22.58 -1.53
N GLY A 144 -7.96 -21.49 -1.18
CA GLY A 144 -7.58 -20.56 -0.11
C GLY A 144 -6.25 -19.86 -0.37
N LYS A 145 -5.81 -19.84 -1.63
CA LYS A 145 -4.52 -19.27 -2.05
C LYS A 145 -4.52 -18.89 -3.52
N ALA A 146 -3.69 -17.91 -3.86
CA ALA A 146 -3.42 -17.50 -5.24
C ALA A 146 -1.92 -17.58 -5.51
N VAL A 147 -1.56 -18.07 -6.70
CA VAL A 147 -0.16 -18.12 -7.13
C VAL A 147 0.07 -16.98 -8.13
N VAL A 148 0.90 -16.01 -7.76
CA VAL A 148 1.05 -14.73 -8.46
C VAL A 148 2.47 -14.59 -8.99
N ALA A 149 2.61 -14.16 -10.24
CA ALA A 149 3.92 -13.79 -10.79
C ALA A 149 4.23 -12.33 -10.40
N ALA A 150 5.32 -12.11 -9.67
CA ALA A 150 5.80 -10.77 -9.36
C ALA A 150 6.33 -10.07 -10.62
N GLN A 151 6.02 -8.78 -10.76
CA GLN A 151 6.79 -7.94 -11.66
C GLN A 151 8.18 -7.68 -11.07
N ARG A 152 9.12 -7.25 -11.91
CA ARG A 152 10.47 -6.91 -11.44
C ARG A 152 10.38 -5.76 -10.43
N GLY A 153 10.93 -5.98 -9.24
CA GLY A 153 10.99 -4.99 -8.17
C GLY A 153 9.72 -4.90 -7.32
N THR A 154 8.83 -5.91 -7.39
CA THR A 154 7.73 -6.02 -6.42
C THR A 154 8.31 -6.08 -5.02
N ILE A 155 7.85 -5.20 -4.13
CA ILE A 155 8.33 -5.11 -2.75
C ILE A 155 7.79 -6.25 -1.90
N VAL A 156 8.62 -6.67 -0.95
CA VAL A 156 8.20 -7.55 0.14
C VAL A 156 8.42 -6.78 1.43
N ASP A 157 7.32 -6.43 2.08
CA ASP A 157 7.28 -5.75 3.36
C ASP A 157 6.62 -6.66 4.40
N THR A 158 6.93 -6.40 5.67
CA THR A 158 6.18 -6.93 6.80
C THR A 158 5.73 -5.79 7.73
N VAL A 159 5.00 -6.14 8.77
CA VAL A 159 4.59 -5.22 9.83
C VAL A 159 5.56 -5.36 11.00
N ASP A 160 6.09 -4.24 11.50
CA ASP A 160 6.94 -4.23 12.69
C ASP A 160 6.18 -4.80 13.91
N PRO A 161 6.63 -5.92 14.49
CA PRO A 161 6.00 -6.48 15.69
C PRO A 161 6.15 -5.56 16.91
N ASN A 162 7.16 -4.70 16.91
CA ASN A 162 7.45 -3.74 17.98
C ASN A 162 6.95 -2.32 17.66
N ARG A 163 6.11 -2.18 16.62
CA ARG A 163 5.57 -0.87 16.21
C ARG A 163 4.96 -0.13 17.40
N GLN A 164 5.12 1.18 17.38
CA GLN A 164 4.47 2.05 18.35
C GLN A 164 2.94 1.92 18.22
N ARG A 165 2.26 1.67 19.35
CA ARG A 165 0.80 1.72 19.39
C ARG A 165 0.33 3.15 19.15
N THR A 166 -0.75 3.29 18.38
CA THR A 166 -1.37 4.57 18.06
C THR A 166 -2.87 4.44 18.11
N GLU A 167 -3.57 5.55 18.33
CA GLU A 167 -5.03 5.64 18.26
C GLU A 167 -5.53 5.97 16.85
N LEU A 168 -4.61 6.28 15.92
CA LEU A 168 -4.94 6.69 14.56
C LEU A 168 -5.33 5.53 13.64
N TYR A 169 -4.85 4.31 13.92
CA TYR A 169 -5.19 3.13 13.12
C TYR A 169 -5.02 1.83 13.91
N ASP A 170 -5.76 0.82 13.46
CA ASP A 170 -5.49 -0.59 13.73
C ASP A 170 -4.93 -1.26 12.48
N VAL A 171 -3.96 -2.16 12.65
CA VAL A 171 -3.37 -2.92 11.53
C VAL A 171 -4.05 -4.28 11.45
N LYS A 172 -4.68 -4.57 10.31
CA LYS A 172 -5.15 -5.90 9.95
C LYS A 172 -4.41 -6.40 8.72
N VAL A 173 -3.74 -7.54 8.84
CA VAL A 173 -3.18 -8.26 7.69
C VAL A 173 -4.28 -9.15 7.12
N LEU A 174 -4.52 -9.05 5.81
CA LEU A 174 -5.57 -9.81 5.11
C LEU A 174 -5.01 -10.94 4.24
N THR A 175 -3.76 -10.80 3.77
CA THR A 175 -3.07 -11.79 2.95
C THR A 175 -1.62 -11.92 3.42
N VAL A 176 -1.02 -13.10 3.26
CA VAL A 176 0.40 -13.34 3.54
C VAL A 176 1.06 -14.07 2.38
N VAL A 177 2.34 -13.79 2.15
CA VAL A 177 3.16 -14.52 1.18
C VAL A 177 3.77 -15.73 1.87
N THR A 178 3.58 -16.96 1.38
CA THR A 178 4.03 -18.20 2.07
C THR A 178 5.02 -19.07 1.28
N ASP A 179 5.18 -18.83 -0.01
CA ASP A 179 6.10 -19.57 -0.87
C ASP A 179 6.69 -18.59 -1.87
N HIS A 180 7.94 -18.17 -1.65
CA HIS A 180 8.67 -17.32 -2.59
C HIS A 180 10.17 -17.62 -2.51
N ALA A 181 10.82 -17.74 -3.66
CA ALA A 181 12.22 -18.18 -3.71
C ALA A 181 13.25 -17.05 -3.54
N SER A 182 12.84 -15.85 -3.12
CA SER A 182 13.61 -14.61 -3.33
C SER A 182 13.97 -13.78 -2.09
N VAL A 183 13.45 -14.08 -0.89
CA VAL A 183 13.95 -13.47 0.35
C VAL A 183 14.66 -14.53 1.18
N ASP A 184 15.82 -14.14 1.72
CA ASP A 184 16.66 -14.97 2.58
C ASP A 184 15.92 -15.24 3.90
N SER A 185 15.07 -16.27 3.91
CA SER A 185 14.19 -16.62 5.02
C SER A 185 14.93 -16.93 6.32
N GLY A 186 16.25 -17.13 6.25
CA GLY A 186 17.12 -17.35 7.41
C GLY A 186 17.49 -16.08 8.19
N ARG A 187 17.14 -14.89 7.69
CA ARG A 187 17.50 -13.61 8.32
C ARG A 187 16.45 -13.08 9.30
N TRP A 188 15.22 -13.58 9.24
CA TRP A 188 14.08 -12.99 9.95
C TRP A 188 13.59 -13.88 11.08
N THR A 189 13.27 -13.28 12.23
CA THR A 189 12.70 -14.00 13.37
C THR A 189 11.24 -14.35 13.12
N ASP A 190 10.73 -15.38 13.81
CA ASP A 190 9.32 -15.78 13.67
C ASP A 190 8.34 -14.67 14.06
N ASP A 191 8.75 -13.74 14.92
CA ASP A 191 7.94 -12.58 15.34
C ASP A 191 7.73 -11.56 14.20
N MET A 192 8.62 -11.55 13.20
CA MET A 192 8.50 -10.69 12.02
C MET A 192 7.51 -11.25 10.99
N LYS A 193 7.02 -12.49 11.16
CA LYS A 193 6.13 -13.14 10.19
C LYS A 193 4.69 -12.75 10.44
N CYS A 194 4.09 -12.08 9.46
CA CYS A 194 2.67 -11.76 9.47
C CYS A 194 1.81 -13.04 9.43
N ARG A 195 0.60 -12.93 9.98
CA ARG A 195 -0.33 -14.06 10.10
C ARG A 195 -1.74 -13.63 9.70
N VAL A 196 -2.47 -14.57 9.11
CA VAL A 196 -3.89 -14.41 8.73
C VAL A 196 -4.70 -15.60 9.23
N GLY A 197 -5.98 -15.38 9.51
CA GLY A 197 -6.88 -16.37 10.09
C GLY A 197 -6.61 -16.67 11.57
N CYS A 198 -7.43 -17.56 12.14
CA CYS A 198 -7.42 -17.89 13.56
C CYS A 198 -7.34 -19.41 13.82
N GLY A 199 -6.78 -19.78 14.99
CA GLY A 199 -6.69 -21.16 15.45
C GLY A 199 -5.91 -22.07 14.49
N GLY A 200 -6.42 -23.30 14.28
CA GLY A 200 -5.77 -24.32 13.45
C GLY A 200 -5.75 -24.05 11.94
N LYS A 201 -6.36 -22.96 11.48
CA LYS A 201 -6.36 -22.53 10.06
C LYS A 201 -5.44 -21.35 9.78
N GLN A 202 -4.70 -20.89 10.79
CA GLN A 202 -3.82 -19.75 10.67
C GLN A 202 -2.73 -20.01 9.62
N LYS A 203 -2.51 -19.03 8.74
CA LYS A 203 -1.43 -19.03 7.75
C LYS A 203 -0.35 -18.06 8.21
N ILE A 204 0.91 -18.45 8.01
CA ILE A 204 2.07 -17.69 8.47
C ILE A 204 2.89 -17.34 7.24
N GLY A 205 3.15 -16.05 7.04
CA GLY A 205 3.98 -15.59 5.95
C GLY A 205 5.43 -16.05 6.08
N THR A 206 6.07 -16.32 4.97
CA THR A 206 7.53 -16.40 4.86
C THR A 206 8.05 -14.97 4.77
N ALA A 207 8.63 -14.47 5.86
CA ALA A 207 9.46 -13.26 5.83
C ALA A 207 10.71 -13.50 4.98
#